data_AF-X8E558-F1
#
_entry.id   AF-X8E558-F1
#
_cell.length_a   1.000
_cell.length_b   1.000
_cell.length_c   1.000
_cell.angle_alpha   90.00
_cell.angle_beta   90.00
_cell.angle_gamma   90.00
#
_symmetry.space_group_name_H-M   'P 1'
#
loop_
_entity.id
_entity.type
_entity.pdbx_description
1 polymer ?
#
loop_
_entity_poly.entity_id
_entity_poly.type
_entity_poly.pdbx_seq_one_letter_code
_entity_poly.pdbx_strand_id
1 'polypeptide(L)' 'MLRLQSDDPKAESVNINNVNGFTGLADAGVGKAKATFANGTYRITGTAEGTNTEDPSTPKTADFNIETQC' A
#
# COMPACT_ATOMS: atom_id res chain seq x y z
N MET A 1 -15.43 -23.56 12.99
CA MET A 1 -14.06 -23.00 12.81
C MET A 1 -14.22 -21.50 12.68
N LEU A 2 -13.76 -20.72 13.67
CA LEU A 2 -13.93 -19.27 13.72
C LEU A 2 -12.86 -18.63 12.82
N ARG A 3 -13.25 -18.05 11.68
CA ARG A 3 -12.34 -17.24 10.86
C ARG A 3 -12.24 -15.87 11.52
N LEU A 4 -11.09 -15.57 12.14
CA LEU A 4 -10.77 -14.29 12.76
C LEU A 4 -10.31 -13.23 11.75
N GLN A 5 -10.16 -13.60 10.47
CA GLN A 5 -9.84 -12.69 9.39
C GLN A 5 -11.15 -12.15 8.83
N SER A 6 -11.34 -10.83 8.89
CA SER A 6 -12.43 -10.17 8.16
C SER A 6 -12.33 -10.59 6.69
N ASP A 7 -13.42 -11.09 6.11
CA ASP A 7 -13.49 -11.42 4.68
C ASP A 7 -13.25 -10.17 3.79
N ASP A 8 -13.29 -8.98 4.38
CA ASP A 8 -12.98 -7.69 3.75
C ASP A 8 -11.95 -6.92 4.61
N PRO A 9 -10.65 -7.12 4.40
CA PRO A 9 -9.62 -6.36 5.09
C PRO A 9 -9.59 -4.91 4.59
N LYS A 10 -9.35 -3.96 5.50
CA LYS A 10 -9.15 -2.55 5.16
C LYS A 10 -7.68 -2.19 5.29
N ALA A 11 -7.15 -1.49 4.30
CA ALA A 11 -5.83 -0.89 4.37
C ALA A 11 -5.94 0.46 5.08
N GLU A 12 -5.38 0.59 6.28
CA GLU A 12 -5.38 1.86 7.03
C GLU A 12 -4.27 2.80 6.58
N SER A 13 -3.07 2.24 6.36
CA SER A 13 -1.94 2.96 5.78
C SER A 13 -1.03 2.01 5.01
N VAL A 14 -0.36 2.53 3.98
CA VAL A 14 0.71 1.87 3.23
C VAL A 14 1.87 2.84 3.16
N ASN A 15 3.00 2.47 3.76
CA ASN A 15 4.21 3.27 3.75
C ASN A 15 5.28 2.57 2.89
N ILE A 16 5.62 3.19 1.76
CA ILE A 16 6.62 2.68 0.82
C ILE A 16 7.92 3.43 1.10
N ASN A 17 8.97 2.69 1.48
CA ASN A 17 10.26 3.26 1.86
C ASN A 17 11.36 2.83 0.89
N ASN A 18 11.85 3.77 0.10
CA ASN A 18 12.97 3.59 -0.83
C ASN A 18 12.84 2.33 -1.73
N VAL A 19 11.69 2.22 -2.40
CA VAL A 19 11.43 1.14 -3.36
C VAL A 19 11.46 1.72 -4.76
N ASN A 20 12.37 1.24 -5.62
CA ASN A 20 12.53 1.69 -7.01
C ASN A 20 12.60 3.23 -7.16
N GLY A 21 13.33 3.87 -6.25
CA GLY A 21 13.51 5.32 -6.26
C GLY A 21 12.31 6.13 -5.77
N PHE A 22 11.38 5.51 -5.03
CA PHE A 22 10.19 6.15 -4.49
C PHE A 22 10.05 5.91 -2.98
N THR A 23 9.69 6.98 -2.27
CA THR A 23 9.22 6.94 -0.89
C THR A 23 7.88 7.66 -0.82
N GLY A 24 6.87 7.06 -0.20
CA GLY A 24 5.53 7.66 -0.15
C GLY A 24 4.55 6.96 0.77
N LEU A 25 3.37 7.58 0.90
CA LEU A 25 2.31 7.19 1.82
C LEU A 25 0.98 7.09 1.06
N ALA A 26 0.19 6.09 1.43
CA ALA A 26 -1.25 6.06 1.16
C ALA A 26 -1.99 5.79 2.48
N ASP A 27 -2.92 6.65 2.86
CA ASP A 27 -3.76 6.51 4.06
C ASP A 27 -5.13 7.18 3.84
N ALA A 28 -5.84 7.54 4.91
CA ALA A 28 -7.14 8.21 4.82
C ALA A 28 -7.09 9.66 4.31
N GLY A 29 -5.93 10.32 4.36
CA GLY A 29 -5.73 11.71 3.95
C GLY A 29 -5.01 11.87 2.61
N VAL A 30 -4.16 10.92 2.24
CA VAL A 30 -3.34 11.00 1.02
C VAL A 30 -3.35 9.67 0.25
N GLY A 31 -3.34 9.73 -1.08
CA GLY A 31 -3.36 8.53 -1.91
C GLY A 31 -4.63 7.68 -1.71
N LYS A 32 -4.55 6.40 -2.09
CA LYS A 32 -5.64 5.42 -1.98
C LYS A 32 -5.06 4.04 -1.76
N ALA A 33 -5.70 3.24 -0.90
CA ALA A 33 -5.34 1.85 -0.71
C ALA A 33 -6.59 0.97 -0.55
N LYS A 34 -6.55 -0.21 -1.15
CA LYS A 34 -7.57 -1.26 -0.98
C LYS A 34 -6.87 -2.57 -0.69
N ALA A 35 -7.32 -3.25 0.36
CA ALA A 35 -6.89 -4.60 0.68
C ALA A 35 -7.96 -5.61 0.28
N THR A 36 -7.53 -6.80 -0.09
CA THR A 36 -8.37 -7.98 -0.35
C THR A 36 -7.67 -9.20 0.21
N PHE A 37 -8.43 -10.19 0.67
CA PHE A 37 -7.91 -11.48 1.11
C PHE A 37 -8.60 -12.59 0.34
N ALA A 38 -7.82 -13.43 -0.34
CA ALA A 38 -8.34 -14.56 -1.09
C ALA A 38 -7.30 -15.70 -1.08
N ASN A 39 -7.76 -16.93 -0.84
CA ASN A 39 -6.93 -18.13 -0.92
C ASN A 39 -5.62 -18.04 -0.10
N GLY A 40 -5.67 -17.45 1.10
CA GLY A 40 -4.48 -17.30 1.96
C GLY A 40 -3.53 -16.18 1.54
N THR A 41 -3.85 -15.41 0.51
CA THR A 41 -3.04 -14.29 0.01
C THR A 41 -3.73 -12.97 0.32
N TYR A 42 -2.98 -12.06 0.94
CA TYR A 42 -3.35 -10.65 1.03
C TYR A 42 -2.84 -9.92 -0.20
N ARG A 43 -3.73 -9.18 -0.86
CA ARG A 43 -3.38 -8.27 -1.95
C ARG A 43 -3.81 -6.86 -1.60
N ILE A 44 -2.85 -5.94 -1.62
CA ILE A 44 -3.05 -4.52 -1.34
C ILE A 44 -2.65 -3.72 -2.57
N THR A 45 -3.61 -3.01 -3.16
CA THR A 45 -3.42 -2.20 -4.37
C THR A 45 -3.79 -0.75 -4.10
N GLY A 46 -3.12 0.17 -4.77
CA GLY A 46 -3.44 1.57 -4.59
C GLY A 46 -2.49 2.53 -5.28
N THR A 47 -2.59 3.79 -4.88
CA THR A 47 -1.75 4.90 -5.31
C THR A 47 -1.18 5.57 -4.06
N ALA A 48 0.13 5.72 -3.99
CA ALA A 48 0.80 6.45 -2.91
C ALA A 48 1.33 7.79 -3.43
N GLU A 49 1.30 8.80 -2.58
CA GLU A 49 1.92 10.10 -2.87
C GLU A 49 3.16 10.28 -2.01
N GLY A 50 4.18 10.90 -2.56
CA GLY A 50 5.48 11.01 -1.93
C GLY A 50 6.48 11.71 -2.84
N THR A 51 7.71 11.21 -2.88
CA THR A 51 8.83 11.89 -3.54
C THR A 51 9.79 10.91 -4.22
N ASN A 52 10.64 11.45 -5.09
CA ASN A 52 11.81 10.72 -5.58
C ASN A 52 12.86 10.61 -4.45
N THR A 53 13.48 9.45 -4.31
CA THR A 53 14.52 9.23 -3.29
C THR A 53 15.82 9.97 -3.60
N GLU A 54 16.12 10.23 -4.88
CA GLU A 54 17.31 10.99 -5.31
C GLU A 54 17.11 12.50 -5.14
N ASP A 55 15.86 12.97 -5.24
CA ASP A 55 15.48 14.35 -5.02
C ASP A 55 14.15 14.43 -4.26
N PRO A 56 14.20 14.54 -2.92
CA PRO A 56 13.01 14.66 -2.08
C PRO A 56 12.20 15.94 -2.32
N SER A 57 12.72 16.93 -3.04
CA SER A 57 11.99 18.16 -3.35
C SER A 57 11.00 17.99 -4.50
N THR A 58 11.11 16.88 -5.25
CA THR A 58 10.24 16.57 -6.38
C THR A 58 9.08 15.66 -5.94
N PRO A 59 7.82 16.17 -5.90
CA PRO A 59 6.65 15.35 -5.61
C PRO A 59 6.44 14.29 -6.68
N LYS A 60 6.01 13.11 -6.26
CA LYS A 60 5.74 11.97 -7.13
C LYS A 60 4.55 11.18 -6.60
N THR A 61 3.74 10.66 -7.52
CA THR A 61 2.71 9.68 -7.23
C THR A 61 3.09 8.37 -7.90
N ALA A 62 2.86 7.25 -7.22
CA ALA A 62 3.15 5.93 -7.74
C ALA A 62 2.05 4.93 -7.42
N ASP A 63 1.70 4.10 -8.40
CA ASP A 63 0.83 2.95 -8.21
C ASP A 63 1.63 1.83 -7.51
N PHE A 64 0.94 1.05 -6.67
CA PHE A 64 1.54 -0.10 -6.01
C PHE A 64 0.60 -1.32 -6.04
N ASN A 65 1.23 -2.50 -6.08
CA ASN A 65 0.60 -3.80 -5.84
C ASN A 65 1.49 -4.60 -4.90
N ILE A 66 0.97 -4.92 -3.71
CA ILE A 66 1.66 -5.72 -2.70
C ILE A 66 0.88 -7.01 -2.54
N GLU A 67 1.54 -8.14 -2.75
CA GLU A 67 0.98 -9.48 -2.54
C GLU A 67 1.83 -10.22 -1.53
N THR A 68 1.19 -10.77 -0.50
CA THR A 68 1.88 -11.50 0.56
C THR A 68 1.04 -12.66 1.08
N GLN A 69 1.74 -13.70 1.54
CA GLN A 69 1.18 -14.84 2.25
C GLN A 69 1.81 -14.86 3.65
N CYS A 70 1.00 -15.07 4.68
CA CYS A 70 1.43 -15.09 6.07
C CYS A 70 1.17 -16.45 6.71
#